data_AF-A0A087UVG0-F1
#
_entry.id   AF-A0A087UVG0-F1
#
_cell.length_a   1.000
_cell.length_b   1.000
_cell.length_c   1.000
_cell.angle_alpha   90.00
_cell.angle_beta   90.00
_cell.angle_gamma   90.00
#
_symmetry.space_group_name_H-M   'P 1'
#
loop_
_entity.id
_entity.type
_entity.pdbx_description
1 polymer ?
#
loop_
_entity_poly.entity_id
_entity_poly.type
_entity_poly.pdbx_seq_one_letter_code
_entity_poly.pdbx_strand_id
1 'polypeptide(L)'
;MSMWSKRVEISPVGLSEYVLLDIDLLCECDCEKLENEEVLSSECSNSGTYECGICSCEPNYFGRKCECQGDDIVKEDKLASCKKEENGTLCSGRGDCVCGVCDCYA
;
A
#
# COMPACT_ATOMS: atom_id res chain seq x y z
N MET A 1 12.43 -12.95 3.84
CA MET A 1 13.74 -13.08 4.52
C MET A 1 14.87 -12.82 3.54
N SER A 2 15.08 -11.55 3.20
CA SER A 2 16.37 -11.06 2.70
C SER A 2 17.49 -11.46 3.67
N MET A 3 18.29 -12.47 3.28
CA MET A 3 19.32 -13.11 4.11
C MET A 3 20.65 -12.33 4.09
N TRP A 4 20.62 -11.00 4.16
CA TRP A 4 21.87 -10.27 4.31
C TRP A 4 22.37 -10.42 5.75
N SER A 5 23.42 -11.22 5.89
CA SER A 5 24.19 -11.32 7.11
C SER A 5 25.68 -11.15 6.78
N LYS A 6 26.40 -10.44 7.66
CA LYS A 6 27.83 -10.22 7.49
C LYS A 6 28.54 -10.37 8.82
N ARG A 7 29.70 -11.03 8.76
CA ARG A 7 30.63 -11.09 9.88
C ARG A 7 31.80 -10.15 9.65
N VAL A 8 32.08 -9.31 10.63
CA VAL A 8 33.17 -8.33 10.60
C VAL A 8 34.04 -8.54 11.83
N GLU A 9 35.35 -8.64 11.62
CA GLU A 9 36.32 -8.69 12.70
C GLU A 9 36.91 -7.29 12.92
N ILE A 10 37.01 -6.88 14.19
CA ILE A 10 37.68 -5.64 14.60
C ILE A 10 38.80 -6.00 15.56
N SER A 11 40.04 -5.65 15.21
CA SER A 11 41.22 -5.91 16.04
C SER A 11 42.13 -4.66 16.14
N PRO A 12 42.73 -4.40 17.32
CA PRO A 12 43.72 -3.35 17.49
C PRO A 12 45.08 -3.77 16.92
N VAL A 13 45.83 -2.81 16.38
CA VAL A 13 47.14 -3.08 15.78
C VAL A 13 48.14 -3.53 16.84
N GLY A 14 48.78 -4.68 16.62
CA GLY A 14 49.84 -5.21 17.48
C GLY A 14 49.37 -6.11 18.62
N LEU A 15 48.08 -6.43 18.71
CA LEU A 15 47.53 -7.46 19.60
C LEU A 15 46.85 -8.55 18.79
N SER A 16 46.76 -9.76 19.36
CA SER A 16 46.10 -10.91 18.73
C SER A 16 44.61 -11.02 19.07
N GLU A 17 44.12 -10.15 19.95
CA GLU A 17 42.72 -10.13 20.37
C GLU A 17 41.85 -9.42 19.33
N TYR A 18 40.60 -9.85 19.21
CA TYR A 18 39.64 -9.29 18.25
C TYR A 18 38.21 -9.40 18.76
N VAL A 19 37.33 -8.59 18.19
CA VAL A 19 35.88 -8.64 18.38
C VAL A 19 35.24 -9.06 17.06
N LEU A 20 34.38 -10.07 17.11
CA LEU A 20 33.53 -10.46 15.98
C LEU A 20 32.18 -9.77 16.11
N LEU A 21 31.77 -9.11 15.03
CA LEU A 21 30.44 -8.54 14.86
C LEU A 21 29.65 -9.43 13.91
N ASP A 22 28.54 -9.98 14.40
CA ASP A 22 27.51 -10.59 13.58
C ASP A 22 26.46 -9.52 13.27
N ILE A 23 26.32 -9.17 11.99
CA ILE A 23 25.44 -8.09 11.54
C ILE A 23 24.36 -8.68 10.64
N ASP A 24 23.11 -8.53 11.04
CA ASP A 24 21.94 -8.87 10.25
C ASP A 24 21.16 -7.60 9.87
N LEU A 25 20.68 -7.52 8.63
CA LEU A 25 19.80 -6.43 8.22
C LEU A 25 18.33 -6.84 8.38
N LEU A 26 17.60 -6.04 9.14
CA LEU A 26 16.15 -6.17 9.29
C LEU A 26 15.48 -5.25 8.25
N CYS A 27 15.27 -5.78 7.05
CA CYS A 27 14.69 -5.03 5.94
C CYS A 27 13.16 -5.11 5.87
N GLU A 28 12.58 -6.19 6.39
CA GLU A 28 11.15 -6.50 6.29
C GLU A 28 10.46 -6.17 7.62
N CYS A 29 9.24 -5.65 7.56
CA CYS A 29 8.38 -5.50 8.72
C CYS A 29 7.71 -6.82 9.06
N ASP A 30 7.37 -7.06 10.33
CA ASP A 30 6.66 -8.29 10.72
C ASP A 30 5.34 -8.48 9.96
N CYS A 31 4.63 -7.39 9.64
CA CYS A 31 3.38 -7.44 8.87
C CYS A 31 3.55 -7.77 7.38
N GLU A 32 4.77 -7.68 6.82
CA GLU A 32 5.08 -8.02 5.42
C GLU A 32 5.38 -9.52 5.25
N LYS A 33 5.30 -10.29 6.35
CA LYS A 33 5.43 -11.75 6.28
C LYS A 33 4.20 -12.30 5.56
N LEU A 34 4.43 -13.24 4.63
CA LEU A 34 3.38 -13.94 3.88
C LEU A 34 2.28 -14.57 4.75
N GLU A 35 2.57 -14.88 6.02
CA GLU A 35 1.58 -15.41 6.98
C GLU A 35 0.58 -14.36 7.49
N ASN A 36 0.95 -13.08 7.39
CA ASN A 36 0.15 -11.92 7.79
C ASN A 36 -0.54 -11.25 6.59
N GLU A 37 -0.23 -11.71 5.37
CA GLU A 37 -0.89 -11.27 4.15
C GLU A 37 -2.29 -11.90 4.05
N GLU A 38 -3.30 -11.08 3.76
CA GLU A 38 -4.66 -11.55 3.48
C GLU A 38 -4.99 -11.39 2.00
N VAL A 39 -4.81 -12.48 1.24
CA VAL A 39 -5.16 -12.52 -0.19
C VAL A 39 -6.67 -12.42 -0.38
N LEU A 40 -7.11 -11.58 -1.33
CA LEU A 40 -8.53 -11.28 -1.59
C LEU A 40 -9.27 -10.86 -0.30
N SER A 41 -8.63 -10.05 0.53
CA SER A 41 -9.19 -9.63 1.82
C SER A 41 -10.49 -8.85 1.64
N SER A 42 -11.42 -9.08 2.56
CA SER A 42 -12.65 -8.30 2.66
C SER A 42 -12.41 -6.81 2.95
N GLU A 43 -11.27 -6.46 3.56
CA GLU A 43 -10.85 -5.07 3.76
C GLU A 43 -10.50 -4.37 2.44
N CYS A 44 -10.13 -5.15 1.42
CA CYS A 44 -9.80 -4.71 0.07
C CYS A 44 -10.92 -5.07 -0.93
N SER A 45 -12.18 -5.04 -0.48
CA SER A 45 -13.35 -5.34 -1.33
C SER A 45 -13.28 -6.71 -2.02
N ASN A 46 -12.56 -7.68 -1.43
CA ASN A 46 -12.25 -8.99 -2.02
C ASN A 46 -11.62 -8.89 -3.42
N SER A 47 -10.97 -7.76 -3.73
CA SER A 47 -10.43 -7.41 -5.04
C SER A 47 -8.95 -6.96 -4.93
N GLY A 48 -8.28 -7.40 -3.88
CA GLY A 48 -6.89 -7.11 -3.62
C GLY A 48 -6.37 -7.87 -2.39
N THR A 49 -5.07 -7.84 -2.23
CA THR A 49 -4.36 -8.33 -1.06
C THR A 49 -4.27 -7.24 -0.01
N TYR A 50 -4.58 -7.55 1.25
CA TYR A 50 -4.31 -6.66 2.38
C TYR A 50 -2.97 -7.00 3.04
N GLU A 51 -2.09 -6.01 3.16
CA GLU A 51 -0.76 -6.15 3.76
C GLU A 51 -0.39 -4.86 4.50
N CYS A 52 0.05 -4.97 5.76
CA CYS A 52 0.53 -3.83 6.57
C CYS A 52 -0.39 -2.60 6.62
N GLY A 53 -1.71 -2.78 6.51
CA GLY A 53 -2.66 -1.66 6.53
C GLY A 53 -3.01 -1.08 5.16
N ILE A 54 -2.46 -1.63 4.08
CA ILE A 54 -2.62 -1.15 2.71
C ILE A 54 -3.17 -2.28 1.84
N CYS A 55 -3.98 -1.91 0.84
CA CYS A 55 -4.47 -2.84 -0.16
C CYS A 55 -3.62 -2.79 -1.44
N SER A 56 -3.05 -3.92 -1.85
CA SER A 56 -2.49 -4.14 -3.17
C SER A 56 -3.58 -4.71 -4.08
N CYS A 57 -4.12 -3.88 -4.97
CA CYS A 57 -5.28 -4.25 -5.79
C CYS A 57 -4.94 -5.20 -6.93
N GLU A 58 -5.89 -6.10 -7.22
CA GLU A 58 -5.85 -6.92 -8.43
C GLU A 58 -5.90 -6.05 -9.69
N PRO A 59 -5.43 -6.56 -10.85
CA PRO A 59 -5.51 -5.84 -12.11
C PRO A 59 -6.93 -5.36 -12.39
N ASN A 60 -7.04 -4.12 -12.88
CA ASN A 60 -8.31 -3.43 -13.15
C ASN A 60 -9.12 -3.03 -11.90
N TYR A 61 -8.56 -3.14 -10.68
CA TYR A 61 -9.14 -2.55 -9.47
C TYR A 61 -8.28 -1.42 -8.91
N PHE A 62 -8.94 -0.42 -8.33
CA PHE A 62 -8.33 0.83 -7.85
C PHE A 62 -9.04 1.31 -6.58
N GLY A 63 -8.49 2.36 -5.96
CA GLY A 63 -9.00 2.92 -4.71
C GLY A 63 -8.23 2.41 -3.49
N ARG A 64 -8.50 3.01 -2.33
CA ARG A 64 -7.77 2.67 -1.09
C ARG A 64 -8.09 1.25 -0.59
N LYS A 65 -9.27 0.75 -0.93
CA LYS A 65 -9.79 -0.57 -0.58
C LYS A 65 -10.15 -1.38 -1.82
N CYS A 66 -9.55 -1.07 -2.98
CA CYS A 66 -9.83 -1.73 -4.26
C CYS A 66 -11.33 -1.72 -4.64
N GLU A 67 -12.06 -0.70 -4.20
CA GLU A 67 -13.51 -0.56 -4.35
C GLU A 67 -13.95 -0.17 -5.76
N CYS A 68 -13.00 0.13 -6.65
CA CYS A 68 -13.26 0.65 -7.99
C CYS A 68 -12.81 -0.32 -9.05
N GLN A 69 -13.71 -0.79 -9.91
CA GLN A 69 -13.35 -1.53 -11.12
C GLN A 69 -13.07 -0.56 -12.27
N GLY A 70 -12.08 -0.80 -13.13
CA GLY A 70 -11.63 0.14 -14.16
C GLY A 70 -12.71 0.50 -15.20
N ASP A 71 -13.65 -0.41 -15.48
CA ASP A 71 -14.82 -0.12 -16.32
C ASP A 71 -15.76 0.91 -15.70
N ASP A 72 -15.66 1.15 -14.39
CA ASP A 72 -16.53 2.08 -13.69
C ASP A 72 -16.00 3.51 -13.61
N ILE A 73 -14.70 3.73 -13.88
CA ILE A 73 -14.09 5.07 -13.88
C ILE A 73 -14.51 5.86 -15.14
N VAL A 74 -14.87 5.15 -16.21
CA VAL A 74 -15.23 5.73 -17.52
C VAL A 74 -16.75 5.90 -17.68
N LYS A 75 -17.57 5.35 -16.78
CA LYS A 75 -19.02 5.50 -16.85
C LYS A 75 -19.44 6.87 -16.34
N GLU A 76 -20.14 7.65 -17.18
CA GLU A 76 -20.74 8.94 -16.80
C GLU A 76 -21.55 8.86 -15.49
N ASP A 77 -22.13 7.69 -15.21
CA ASP A 77 -22.91 7.39 -13.99
C ASP A 77 -22.13 7.59 -12.68
N LYS A 78 -20.82 7.29 -12.62
CA LYS A 78 -20.04 7.48 -11.40
C LYS A 78 -19.59 8.93 -11.23
N LEU A 79 -19.33 9.66 -12.31
CA LEU A 79 -19.09 11.11 -12.26
C LEU A 79 -20.36 11.87 -11.83
N ALA A 80 -21.54 11.39 -12.22
CA ALA A 80 -22.81 11.92 -11.75
C ALA A 80 -22.98 11.77 -10.23
N SER A 81 -22.48 10.68 -9.63
CA SER A 81 -22.54 10.45 -8.18
C SER A 81 -21.73 11.48 -7.37
N CYS A 82 -20.75 12.14 -8.00
CA CYS A 82 -19.96 13.22 -7.40
C CYS A 82 -20.49 14.63 -7.71
N LYS A 83 -21.63 14.75 -8.38
CA LYS A 83 -22.29 16.03 -8.68
C LYS A 83 -23.65 16.08 -7.99
N LYS A 84 -23.97 17.24 -7.39
CA LYS A 84 -25.28 17.44 -6.77
C LYS A 84 -26.41 17.64 -7.79
N GLU A 85 -26.09 18.24 -8.92
CA GLU A 85 -27.00 18.56 -10.04
C GLU A 85 -26.28 18.20 -11.35
N GLU A 86 -26.99 17.93 -12.45
CA GLU A 86 -26.35 17.53 -13.74
C GLU A 86 -25.25 18.50 -14.21
N ASN A 87 -25.47 19.80 -13.99
CA ASN A 87 -24.51 20.88 -14.32
C ASN A 87 -23.63 21.32 -13.14
N GLY A 88 -23.66 20.58 -12.03
CA GLY A 88 -22.85 20.85 -10.85
C GLY A 88 -21.37 20.56 -11.08
N THR A 89 -20.50 21.31 -10.40
CA THR A 89 -19.07 21.02 -10.35
C THR A 89 -18.83 19.74 -9.55
N LEU A 90 -17.93 18.86 -10.03
CA LEU A 90 -17.52 17.66 -9.32
C LEU A 90 -17.04 18.03 -7.92
N CYS A 91 -17.57 17.34 -6.90
CA CYS A 91 -17.18 17.52 -5.51
C CYS A 91 -17.22 18.97 -5.04
N SER A 92 -18.10 19.78 -5.65
CA SER A 92 -18.21 21.23 -5.42
C SER A 92 -16.88 21.99 -5.59
N GLY A 93 -15.94 21.44 -6.37
CA GLY A 93 -14.59 22.00 -6.56
C GLY A 93 -13.70 21.93 -5.32
N ARG A 94 -14.05 21.11 -4.33
CA ARG A 94 -13.35 20.98 -3.04
C ARG A 94 -12.74 19.61 -2.81
N GLY A 95 -12.57 18.84 -3.87
CA GLY A 95 -12.06 17.49 -3.81
C GLY A 95 -12.03 16.85 -5.18
N ASP A 96 -11.41 15.69 -5.23
CA ASP A 96 -11.36 14.86 -6.42
C ASP A 96 -12.48 13.80 -6.34
N CYS A 97 -13.15 13.54 -7.47
CA CYS A 97 -14.10 12.45 -7.55
C CYS A 97 -13.35 11.13 -7.75
N VAL A 98 -13.18 10.38 -6.67
CA VAL A 98 -12.53 9.08 -6.69
C VAL A 98 -13.63 8.02 -6.60
N CYS A 99 -13.87 7.34 -7.72
CA CYS A 99 -14.76 6.18 -7.80
C CYS A 99 -16.23 6.45 -7.42
N GLY A 100 -16.72 7.65 -7.70
CA GLY A 100 -18.09 8.05 -7.37
C GLY A 100 -18.26 8.60 -5.95
N VAL A 101 -17.15 8.76 -5.21
CA VAL A 101 -17.11 9.43 -3.90
C VAL A 101 -16.18 10.64 -3.98
N CYS A 102 -16.54 11.70 -3.28
CA CYS A 102 -15.70 12.89 -3.21
C CYS A 102 -14.64 12.75 -2.13
N ASP A 103 -13.37 12.72 -2.54
CA ASP A 103 -12.22 12.84 -1.65
C ASP A 103 -11.90 14.33 -1.48
N CYS A 104 -12.38 14.92 -0.39
CA CYS A 104 -12.28 16.35 -0.14
C CYS A 104 -10.86 16.77 0.25
N TYR A 105 -10.40 17.90 -0.28
CA TYR A 105 -9.15 18.53 0.14
C TYR A 105 -9.23 18.94 1.61
N ALA A 106 -8.08 18.87 2.30
CA ALA A 106 -7.92 19.28 3.69
C ALA A 106 -7.99 20.81 3.88
#